data_AF-A0AAD8WG03-F1
#
_entry.id   AF-A0AAD8WG03-F1
#
_cell.length_a   1.000
_cell.length_b   1.000
_cell.length_c   1.000
_cell.angle_alpha   90.00
_cell.angle_beta   90.00
_cell.angle_gamma   90.00
#
_symmetry.space_group_name_H-M   'P 1'
#
loop_
_entity.id
_entity.type
_entity.pdbx_description
1 polymer ?
#
loop_
_entity_poly.entity_id
_entity_poly.type
_entity_poly.pdbx_seq_one_letter_code
_entity_poly.pdbx_strand_id
1 'polypeptide(L)'
;MAASCPQKLLLLLLVSLLAARRAAAWGKEGHTITCKIAERYLSEDAAAAVQELLPEAAGGELATMCTWADNVRFRYHWASPLHYANTPGVCNFKSTRWFFLLPSHFFLDL
;
A
#
# COMPACT_ATOMS: atom_id res chain seq x y z
N MET A 1 38.07 -24.09 -24.46
CA MET A 1 36.85 -23.45 -23.93
C MET A 1 36.77 -23.79 -22.44
N ALA A 2 37.08 -22.85 -21.55
CA ALA A 2 37.16 -23.14 -20.12
C ALA A 2 35.76 -23.29 -19.52
N ALA A 3 35.39 -24.51 -19.12
CA ALA A 3 34.17 -24.77 -18.38
C ALA A 3 34.26 -24.04 -17.03
N SER A 4 33.51 -22.94 -16.90
CA SER A 4 33.43 -22.20 -15.64
C SER A 4 32.84 -23.11 -14.57
N CYS A 5 33.61 -23.32 -13.50
CA CYS A 5 33.31 -24.25 -12.40
C CYS A 5 31.94 -23.97 -11.76
N PRO A 6 31.09 -25.00 -11.55
CA PRO A 6 29.75 -24.85 -10.95
C PRO A 6 29.78 -24.18 -9.57
N GLN A 7 30.92 -24.25 -8.88
CA GLN A 7 31.19 -23.57 -7.61
C GLN A 7 31.02 -22.05 -7.70
N LYS A 8 31.52 -21.44 -8.79
CA LYS A 8 31.45 -19.97 -8.97
C LYS A 8 30.02 -19.53 -9.25
N LEU A 9 29.25 -20.36 -9.98
CA LEU A 9 27.85 -20.10 -10.28
C LEU A 9 26.98 -20.22 -9.01
N LEU A 10 27.22 -21.24 -8.18
CA LEU A 10 26.54 -21.41 -6.90
C LEU A 10 26.84 -20.25 -5.94
N LEU A 11 28.10 -19.80 -5.88
CA LEU A 11 28.50 -18.65 -5.06
C LEU A 11 27.81 -17.37 -5.52
N LEU A 12 27.75 -17.12 -6.83
CA LEU A 12 27.03 -15.98 -7.42
C LEU A 12 25.53 -16.02 -7.11
N LEU A 13 24.91 -17.20 -7.15
CA LEU A 13 23.50 -17.40 -6.79
C LEU A 13 23.22 -17.16 -5.30
N LEU A 14 24.12 -17.61 -4.42
CA LEU A 14 24.00 -17.34 -2.98
C LEU A 14 24.16 -15.84 -2.68
N VAL A 15 25.15 -15.19 -3.28
CA VAL A 15 25.38 -13.75 -3.13
C VAL A 15 24.19 -12.94 -3.65
N SER A 16 23.60 -13.33 -4.78
CA SER A 16 22.42 -12.64 -5.32
C SER A 16 21.18 -12.84 -4.46
N LEU A 17 20.98 -14.03 -3.85
CA LEU A 17 19.89 -14.28 -2.90
C LEU A 17 20.05 -13.47 -1.61
N LEU A 18 21.28 -13.31 -1.12
CA LEU A 18 21.60 -12.47 0.05
C LEU A 18 21.47 -10.97 -0.26
N ALA A 19 21.72 -10.58 -1.51
CA ALA A 19 21.57 -9.20 -1.98
C ALA A 19 20.13 -8.85 -2.39
N ALA A 20 19.24 -9.85 -2.52
CA ALA A 20 17.83 -9.63 -2.78
C ALA A 20 17.21 -8.91 -1.57
N ARG A 21 17.10 -7.58 -1.65
CA ARG A 21 16.34 -6.81 -0.68
C ARG A 21 14.93 -7.36 -0.64
N ARG A 22 14.42 -7.66 0.57
CA ARG A 22 12.99 -7.88 0.74
C ARG A 22 12.30 -6.63 0.20
N ALA A 23 11.61 -6.77 -0.92
CA ALA A 23 10.69 -5.73 -1.37
C ALA A 23 9.62 -5.64 -0.29
N ALA A 24 9.75 -4.65 0.60
CA ALA A 24 8.71 -4.30 1.54
C ALA A 24 7.56 -3.73 0.72
N ALA A 25 6.73 -4.61 0.18
CA ALA A 25 5.56 -4.21 -0.55
C ALA A 25 4.62 -3.52 0.45
N TRP A 26 4.51 -2.20 0.33
CA TRP A 26 3.41 -1.39 0.89
C TRP A 26 3.17 -1.53 2.40
N GLY A 27 4.23 -1.69 3.20
CA GLY A 27 4.18 -1.44 4.65
C GLY A 27 4.16 0.07 4.96
N LYS A 28 4.61 0.46 6.15
CA LYS A 28 4.71 1.87 6.55
C LYS A 28 5.44 2.71 5.49
N GLU A 29 6.58 2.20 5.02
CA GLU A 29 7.44 2.88 4.04
C GLU A 29 6.72 3.07 2.71
N GLY A 30 5.99 2.06 2.23
CA GLY A 30 5.29 2.15 0.95
C GLY A 30 4.13 3.14 1.00
N HIS A 31 3.37 3.18 2.10
CA HIS A 31 2.34 4.22 2.30
C HIS A 31 2.95 5.62 2.31
N THR A 32 4.04 5.83 3.05
CA THR A 32 4.74 7.12 3.09
C THR A 32 5.27 7.54 1.71
N ILE A 33 5.91 6.63 0.98
CA ILE A 33 6.46 6.92 -0.36
C ILE A 33 5.36 7.28 -1.34
N THR A 34 4.26 6.51 -1.40
CA THR A 34 3.13 6.81 -2.29
C THR A 34 2.56 8.19 -2.03
N CYS A 35 2.33 8.54 -0.76
CA CYS A 35 1.78 9.84 -0.41
C CYS A 35 2.76 10.98 -0.71
N LYS A 36 4.06 10.80 -0.47
CA LYS A 36 5.09 11.78 -0.86
C LYS A 36 5.12 12.03 -2.37
N ILE A 37 4.90 11.00 -3.16
CA ILE A 37 4.78 11.14 -4.62
C ILE A 37 3.49 11.89 -4.93
N ALA A 38 2.35 11.45 -4.38
CA ALA A 38 1.03 12.06 -4.62
C ALA A 38 0.99 13.56 -4.30
N GLU A 39 1.58 13.99 -3.17
CA GLU A 39 1.68 15.40 -2.79
C GLU A 39 2.29 16.28 -3.88
N ARG A 40 3.26 15.76 -4.65
CA ARG A 40 3.92 16.51 -5.74
C ARG A 40 3.05 16.67 -6.97
N TYR A 41 1.98 15.90 -7.09
CA TYR A 41 1.06 15.89 -8.23
C TYR A 41 -0.31 16.48 -7.89
N LEU A 42 -0.50 17.03 -6.69
CA LEU A 42 -1.71 17.76 -6.34
C LEU A 42 -1.80 19.07 -7.15
N SER A 43 -3.01 19.41 -7.58
CA SER A 43 -3.30 20.78 -8.03
C SER A 43 -3.21 21.75 -6.85
N GLU A 44 -3.13 23.05 -7.13
CA GLU A 44 -3.09 24.08 -6.08
C GLU A 44 -4.31 24.00 -5.15
N ASP A 45 -5.52 23.87 -5.72
CA ASP A 45 -6.75 23.71 -4.94
C ASP A 45 -6.75 22.44 -4.07
N ALA A 46 -6.26 21.32 -4.61
CA ALA A 46 -6.20 20.07 -3.86
C ALA A 46 -5.15 20.12 -2.75
N ALA A 47 -4.01 20.76 -3.00
CA ALA A 47 -2.97 20.96 -1.99
C ALA A 47 -3.48 21.85 -0.85
N ALA A 48 -4.19 22.94 -1.16
CA ALA A 48 -4.81 23.80 -0.16
C ALA A 48 -5.84 23.04 0.70
N ALA A 49 -6.72 22.27 0.06
CA ALA A 49 -7.70 21.45 0.77
C ALA A 49 -7.05 20.38 1.67
N VAL A 50 -5.98 19.73 1.20
CA VAL A 50 -5.21 18.79 2.02
C VAL A 50 -4.60 19.48 3.23
N GLN A 51 -4.00 20.66 3.06
CA GLN A 51 -3.42 21.41 4.19
C GLN A 51 -4.49 21.85 5.21
N GLU A 52 -5.69 22.20 4.77
CA GLU A 52 -6.80 22.55 5.66
C GLU A 52 -7.30 21.36 6.49
N LEU A 53 -7.33 20.17 5.88
CA LEU A 53 -7.84 18.94 6.53
C LEU A 53 -6.80 18.24 7.42
N LEU A 54 -5.51 18.48 7.19
CA LEU A 54 -4.45 17.84 7.97
C LEU A 54 -4.43 18.38 9.41
N PRO A 55 -4.36 17.50 10.42
CA PRO A 55 -4.22 17.95 11.80
C PRO A 55 -2.83 18.54 12.02
N GLU A 56 -2.68 19.43 13.01
CA GLU A 56 -1.39 20.06 13.35
C GLU A 56 -0.27 19.05 13.59
N ALA A 57 -0.60 17.89 14.18
CA ALA A 57 0.35 16.79 14.41
C ALA A 57 0.97 16.20 13.13
N ALA A 58 0.40 16.46 11.95
CA ALA A 58 0.97 16.06 10.66
C ALA A 58 2.14 16.95 10.21
N GLY A 59 2.33 18.12 10.83
CA GLY A 59 3.37 19.06 10.44
C GLY A 59 3.25 19.56 8.99
N GLY A 60 2.05 19.58 8.44
CA GLY A 60 1.79 19.97 7.05
C GLY A 60 2.16 18.92 6.00
N GLU A 61 2.42 17.67 6.40
CA GLU A 61 2.84 16.60 5.50
C GLU A 61 1.84 15.43 5.50
N LEU A 62 1.19 15.20 4.35
CA LEU A 62 0.21 14.12 4.13
C LEU A 62 0.81 12.74 4.42
N ALA A 63 2.07 12.54 4.04
CA ALA A 63 2.75 11.25 4.16
C ALA A 63 2.88 10.75 5.62
N THR A 64 2.82 11.66 6.60
CA THR A 64 2.80 11.31 8.04
C THR A 64 1.50 10.60 8.44
N MET A 65 0.40 10.91 7.76
CA MET A 65 -0.94 10.38 8.07
C MET A 65 -1.31 9.15 7.23
N CYS A 66 -0.54 8.81 6.20
CA CYS A 66 -0.90 7.73 5.26
C CYS A 66 -0.87 6.30 5.83
N THR A 67 -0.37 6.12 7.05
CA THR A 67 -0.46 4.83 7.79
C THR A 67 -1.59 4.79 8.81
N TRP A 68 -2.32 5.89 8.98
CA TRP A 68 -3.38 5.99 9.99
C TRP A 68 -4.45 4.90 9.83
N ALA A 69 -4.86 4.61 8.59
CA ALA A 69 -5.86 3.57 8.30
C ALA A 69 -5.45 2.19 8.82
N ASP A 70 -4.18 1.80 8.63
CA ASP A 70 -3.66 0.53 9.15
C ASP A 70 -3.65 0.48 10.68
N ASN A 71 -3.39 1.61 11.35
CA ASN A 71 -3.35 1.69 12.80
C ASN A 71 -4.75 1.54 13.42
N VAL A 72 -5.79 2.04 12.75
CA VAL A 72 -7.16 2.05 13.28
C VAL A 72 -8.01 0.86 12.85
N ARG A 73 -7.58 0.05 11.87
CA ARG A 73 -8.40 -1.07 11.34
C ARG A 73 -8.82 -2.14 12.36
N PHE A 74 -8.11 -2.23 13.48
CA PHE A 74 -8.47 -3.11 14.61
C PHE A 74 -9.35 -2.43 15.66
N ARG A 75 -9.39 -1.09 15.68
CA ARG A 75 -10.33 -0.31 16.49
C ARG A 75 -11.67 -0.18 15.76
N TYR A 76 -11.60 0.09 14.47
CA TYR A 76 -12.72 0.13 13.54
C TYR A 76 -12.69 -1.13 12.70
N HIS A 77 -13.16 -2.24 13.27
CA HIS A 77 -13.08 -3.56 12.62
C HIS A 77 -13.71 -3.61 11.22
N TRP A 78 -14.75 -2.81 11.00
CA TRP A 78 -15.39 -2.66 9.68
C TRP A 78 -14.44 -2.12 8.60
N ALA A 79 -13.37 -1.41 8.97
CA ALA A 79 -12.41 -0.86 8.03
C ALA A 79 -11.42 -1.92 7.54
N SER A 80 -11.17 -2.98 8.32
CA SER A 80 -10.20 -4.02 7.95
C SER A 80 -10.43 -4.65 6.56
N PRO A 81 -11.65 -5.03 6.13
CA PRO A 81 -11.87 -5.57 4.79
C PRO A 81 -11.72 -4.53 3.66
N LEU A 82 -11.66 -3.23 3.95
CA LEU A 82 -11.47 -2.17 2.94
C LEU A 82 -10.01 -2.08 2.45
N HIS A 83 -9.07 -2.72 3.14
CA HIS A 83 -7.64 -2.70 2.79
C HIS A 83 -7.28 -3.66 1.64
N TYR A 84 -8.16 -4.57 1.25
CA TYR A 84 -7.84 -5.60 0.27
C TYR A 84 -9.07 -6.06 -0.53
N ALA A 85 -8.79 -6.75 -1.63
CA ALA A 85 -9.80 -7.40 -2.46
C ALA A 85 -9.44 -8.87 -2.70
N ASN A 86 -10.23 -9.77 -2.12
CA ASN A 86 -10.19 -11.21 -2.36
C ASN A 86 -10.83 -11.61 -3.70
N THR A 87 -10.08 -12.28 -4.58
CA THR A 87 -10.59 -12.86 -5.83
C THR A 87 -10.75 -14.37 -5.69
N PRO A 88 -11.64 -15.04 -6.47
CA PRO A 88 -11.93 -16.47 -6.33
C PRO A 88 -10.83 -17.37 -6.94
N GLY A 89 -9.55 -17.02 -6.80
CA GLY A 89 -8.44 -17.77 -7.39
C GLY A 89 -8.33 -17.66 -8.91
N VAL A 90 -8.97 -16.66 -9.50
CA VAL A 90 -8.87 -16.33 -10.93
C VAL A 90 -8.09 -15.01 -11.10
N CYS A 91 -7.38 -14.88 -12.22
CA CYS A 91 -6.58 -13.69 -12.52
C CYS A 91 -7.42 -12.54 -13.09
N ASN A 92 -8.61 -12.28 -12.54
CA ASN A 92 -9.43 -11.13 -12.89
C ASN A 92 -10.04 -10.47 -11.65
N PHE A 93 -10.36 -9.18 -11.80
CA PHE A 93 -11.05 -8.39 -10.78
C PHE A 93 -12.36 -7.87 -11.37
N LYS A 94 -13.47 -8.08 -10.67
CA LYS A 94 -14.80 -7.56 -11.02
C LYS A 94 -15.37 -6.78 -9.85
N SER A 95 -15.47 -5.46 -10.00
CA SER A 95 -15.93 -4.56 -8.93
C SER A 95 -17.36 -4.85 -8.46
N THR A 96 -18.25 -5.23 -9.37
CA THR A 96 -19.66 -5.54 -9.08
C THR A 96 -19.87 -6.70 -8.10
N ARG A 97 -18.86 -7.55 -7.91
CA ARG A 97 -18.90 -8.65 -6.94
C ARG A 97 -18.78 -8.17 -5.48
N TRP A 98 -18.16 -7.00 -5.26
CA TRP A 98 -17.96 -6.42 -3.93
C TRP A 98 -19.23 -5.80 -3.35
N PHE A 99 -20.17 -5.39 -4.22
CA PHE A 99 -21.47 -4.85 -3.83
C PHE A 99 -22.34 -5.86 -3.06
N PHE A 100 -22.09 -7.16 -3.23
CA PHE A 100 -22.85 -8.23 -2.57
C PHE A 100 -22.18 -8.79 -1.31
N LEU A 101 -20.97 -8.32 -0.96
CA LEU A 101 -20.20 -8.82 0.19
C LEU A 101 -20.02 -7.78 1.31
N LEU A 102 -20.35 -6.52 1.06
CA LEU A 102 -20.47 -5.53 2.12
C LEU A 102 -21.87 -5.66 2.75
N PRO A 103 -21.99 -5.69 4.09
CA PRO A 103 -23.29 -5.64 4.75
C PRO A 103 -24.11 -4.46 4.23
N SER A 104 -25.40 -4.66 4.02
CA SER A 104 -26.35 -3.64 3.52
C SER A 104 -26.34 -2.32 4.30
N HIS A 105 -25.78 -2.30 5.51
CA HIS A 105 -25.62 -1.10 6.33
C HIS A 105 -24.49 -0.16 5.86
N PHE A 106 -23.63 -0.55 4.93
CA PHE A 106 -22.58 0.34 4.41
C PHE A 106 -23.08 1.37 3.38
N PHE A 107 -24.29 1.19 2.84
CA PHE A 107 -24.82 2.00 1.74
C PHE A 107 -25.93 2.97 2.16
N LEU A 108 -26.28 3.04 3.45
CA LEU A 108 -27.40 3.89 3.93
C LEU A 108 -26.97 5.22 4.56
N ASP A 109 -25.66 5.51 4.64
CA ASP A 109 -25.15 6.77 5.22
C ASP A 109 -24.34 7.61 4.20
N LEU A 110 -24.64 7.51 2.90
CA LEU A 110 -24.14 8.45 1.88
C LEU A 110 -25.28 9.01 1.02
#